data_AF-A0A1C6HYI6-F1
#
_entry.id   AF-A0A1C6HYI6-F1
#
_cell.length_a   1.000
_cell.length_b   1.000
_cell.length_c   1.000
_cell.angle_alpha   90.00
_cell.angle_beta   90.00
_cell.angle_gamma   90.00
#
_symmetry.space_group_name_H-M   'P 1'
#
loop_
_entity.id
_entity.type
_entity.pdbx_description
1 polymer ?
#
loop_
_entity_poly.entity_id
_entity_poly.type
_entity_poly.pdbx_seq_one_letter_code
_entity_poly.pdbx_strand_id
1 'polypeptide(L)'
;MIDKKVRLIAVLGETAEQATMLLTKILRSAGFIVSTLNQEEHSCKDALMTASKICDFIILNASLLKEDILKDFNLETILVLCDAEEVNADFIEKFNNIVLPYSFSENLSIKEKNVLFYSINSNEADLIAKNINPQDDKTVFELLGTGVIGRVKLSKSSQLSVELVLAVSSTLVAMGVPLAVVLNVINQL
;
A
#
# COMPACT_ATOMS: atom_id res chain seq x y z
N MET A 1 12.71 -13.74 23.79
CA MET A 1 12.72 -13.69 22.32
C MET A 1 11.53 -12.81 21.95
N ILE A 2 11.76 -11.59 21.47
CA ILE A 2 10.65 -10.72 21.06
C ILE A 2 10.11 -11.35 19.77
N ASP A 3 8.85 -11.78 19.77
CA ASP A 3 8.18 -12.25 18.55
C ASP A 3 8.24 -11.10 17.53
N LYS A 4 9.09 -11.26 16.51
CA LYS A 4 9.16 -10.32 15.39
C LYS A 4 7.86 -10.47 14.61
N LYS A 5 6.93 -9.53 14.80
CA LYS A 5 5.63 -9.53 14.12
C LYS A 5 5.83 -9.15 12.66
N VAL A 6 5.84 -10.15 11.77
CA VAL A 6 5.89 -9.93 10.32
C VAL A 6 4.58 -9.33 9.83
N ARG A 7 4.67 -8.41 8.88
CA ARG A 7 3.50 -7.74 8.28
C ARG A 7 3.34 -8.09 6.82
N LEU A 8 2.10 -8.30 6.42
CA LEU A 8 1.72 -8.68 5.07
C LEU A 8 1.03 -7.51 4.36
N ILE A 9 1.48 -7.18 3.16
CA ILE A 9 0.84 -6.20 2.28
C ILE A 9 0.27 -6.96 1.07
N ALA A 10 -1.04 -7.04 1.00
CA ALA A 10 -1.76 -7.57 -0.14
C ALA A 10 -2.11 -6.41 -1.08
N VAL A 11 -1.57 -6.41 -2.28
CA VAL A 11 -1.77 -5.33 -3.27
C VAL A 11 -2.73 -5.81 -4.35
N LEU A 12 -3.82 -5.08 -4.57
CA LEU A 12 -4.83 -5.39 -5.58
C LEU A 12 -5.04 -4.21 -6.54
N GLY A 13 -5.20 -4.50 -7.83
CA GLY A 13 -5.58 -3.52 -8.86
C GLY A 13 -4.60 -3.46 -10.03
N GLU A 14 -4.86 -2.58 -10.99
CA GLU A 14 -4.12 -2.56 -12.26
C GLU A 14 -2.65 -2.18 -12.10
N THR A 15 -2.36 -1.27 -11.18
CA THR A 15 -1.01 -0.78 -10.91
C THR A 15 -0.31 -1.53 -9.76
N ALA A 16 -0.79 -2.73 -9.42
CA ALA A 16 -0.26 -3.53 -8.30
C ALA A 16 1.24 -3.84 -8.42
N GLU A 17 1.77 -4.04 -9.62
CA GLU A 17 3.21 -4.26 -9.83
C GLU A 17 4.02 -3.01 -9.49
N GLN A 18 3.60 -1.84 -9.98
CA GLN A 18 4.25 -0.57 -9.70
C GLN A 18 4.16 -0.22 -8.20
N ALA A 19 3.01 -0.46 -7.56
CA ALA A 19 2.82 -0.32 -6.12
C ALA A 19 3.81 -1.23 -5.36
N THR A 20 3.93 -2.49 -5.76
CA THR A 20 4.84 -3.47 -5.15
C THR A 20 6.29 -3.03 -5.26
N MET A 21 6.72 -2.54 -6.43
CA MET A 21 8.07 -2.00 -6.64
C MET A 21 8.34 -0.80 -5.73
N LEU A 22 7.39 0.14 -5.66
CA LEU A 22 7.55 1.36 -4.86
C LEU A 22 7.55 1.05 -3.36
N LEU A 23 6.63 0.22 -2.86
CA LEU A 23 6.59 -0.27 -1.48
C LEU A 23 7.93 -0.93 -1.10
N THR A 24 8.43 -1.81 -1.97
CA THR A 24 9.72 -2.49 -1.76
C THR A 24 10.86 -1.50 -1.65
N LYS A 25 10.93 -0.51 -2.55
CA LYS A 25 11.98 0.52 -2.54
C LYS A 25 11.93 1.35 -1.25
N ILE A 26 10.75 1.79 -0.82
CA ILE A 26 10.61 2.62 0.39
C ILE A 26 10.95 1.82 1.65
N LEU A 27 10.39 0.61 1.80
CA LEU A 27 10.63 -0.22 2.99
C LEU A 27 12.10 -0.63 3.12
N ARG A 28 12.76 -1.01 2.01
CA ARG A 28 14.20 -1.30 2.02
C ARG A 28 15.04 -0.08 2.37
N SER A 29 14.67 1.10 1.86
CA SER A 29 15.35 2.36 2.20
C SER A 29 15.19 2.73 3.67
N ALA A 30 14.10 2.28 4.31
CA ALA A 30 13.88 2.41 5.75
C ALA A 30 14.59 1.33 6.59
N GLY A 31 15.34 0.42 5.96
CA GLY A 31 16.14 -0.61 6.64
C GLY A 31 15.39 -1.93 6.90
N PHE A 32 14.19 -2.11 6.35
CA PHE A 32 13.42 -3.34 6.54
C PHE A 32 13.84 -4.45 5.56
N ILE A 33 13.74 -5.70 6.01
CA ILE A 33 13.89 -6.89 5.17
C ILE A 33 12.55 -7.18 4.50
N VAL A 34 12.52 -7.14 3.16
CA VAL A 34 11.29 -7.23 2.36
C VAL A 34 11.38 -8.35 1.34
N SER A 35 10.36 -9.22 1.32
CA SER A 35 10.13 -10.20 0.26
C SER A 35 8.92 -9.81 -0.59
N THR A 36 8.98 -10.08 -1.88
CA THR A 36 7.90 -9.86 -2.85
C THR A 36 7.48 -11.19 -3.48
N LEU A 37 6.19 -11.52 -3.40
CA LEU A 37 5.62 -12.75 -3.93
C LEU A 37 4.73 -12.40 -5.13
N ASN A 38 5.30 -12.54 -6.33
CA ASN A 38 4.69 -12.04 -7.58
C ASN A 38 4.31 -13.15 -8.57
N GLN A 39 4.61 -14.42 -8.29
CA GLN A 39 4.32 -15.54 -9.18
C GLN A 39 3.34 -16.53 -8.56
N GLU A 40 2.57 -17.20 -9.42
CA GLU A 40 1.82 -18.41 -9.09
C GLU A 40 2.81 -19.54 -8.75
N GLU A 41 3.51 -19.43 -7.62
CA GLU A 41 4.28 -20.57 -7.14
C GLU A 41 3.30 -21.68 -6.78
N HIS A 42 3.64 -22.91 -7.17
CA HIS A 42 2.90 -24.13 -6.83
C HIS A 42 2.64 -24.30 -5.32
N SER A 43 3.22 -23.44 -4.47
CA SER A 43 2.73 -23.22 -3.11
C SER A 43 3.06 -21.81 -2.61
N CYS A 44 2.22 -20.80 -2.92
CA CYS A 44 2.25 -19.46 -2.29
C CYS A 44 2.35 -19.56 -0.74
N LYS A 45 1.73 -20.60 -0.16
CA LYS A 45 1.81 -20.94 1.26
C LYS A 45 3.26 -21.20 1.72
N ASP A 46 4.02 -22.02 1.00
CA ASP A 46 5.40 -22.36 1.39
C ASP A 46 6.34 -21.16 1.27
N ALA A 47 6.14 -20.35 0.23
CA ALA A 47 6.85 -19.08 0.05
C ALA A 47 6.58 -18.12 1.22
N LEU A 48 5.30 -17.99 1.60
CA LEU A 48 4.86 -17.16 2.72
C LEU A 48 5.43 -17.68 4.05
N MET A 49 5.43 -19.01 4.27
CA MET A 49 6.04 -19.66 5.45
C MET A 49 7.54 -19.45 5.54
N THR A 50 8.23 -19.38 4.40
CA THR A 50 9.68 -19.18 4.37
C THR A 50 10.01 -17.71 4.62
N ALA A 51 9.30 -16.80 3.94
CA ALA A 51 9.50 -15.37 4.09
C ALA A 51 9.14 -14.88 5.51
N SER A 52 8.10 -15.43 6.13
CA SER A 52 7.65 -15.03 7.48
C SER A 52 8.65 -15.33 8.60
N LYS A 53 9.65 -16.19 8.34
CA LYS A 53 10.72 -16.48 9.31
C LYS A 53 11.82 -15.42 9.36
N ILE A 54 11.94 -14.60 8.31
CA ILE A 54 13.13 -13.75 8.09
C ILE A 54 12.73 -12.28 7.88
N CYS A 55 11.66 -12.04 7.12
CA CYS A 55 11.29 -10.71 6.65
C CYS A 55 10.61 -9.88 7.75
N ASP A 56 10.72 -8.57 7.63
CA ASP A 56 9.87 -7.61 8.36
C ASP A 56 8.54 -7.44 7.62
N PHE A 57 8.61 -7.37 6.29
CA PHE A 57 7.46 -7.18 5.41
C PHE A 57 7.44 -8.21 4.29
N ILE A 58 6.25 -8.68 3.97
CA ILE A 58 5.98 -9.49 2.79
C ILE A 58 4.97 -8.74 1.96
N ILE A 59 5.27 -8.52 0.69
CA ILE A 59 4.36 -7.90 -0.27
C ILE A 59 3.95 -8.97 -1.26
N LEU A 60 2.66 -9.05 -1.57
CA LEU A 60 2.14 -10.02 -2.52
C LEU A 60 1.03 -9.41 -3.38
N ASN A 61 0.84 -9.95 -4.57
CA ASN A 61 -0.33 -9.63 -5.38
C ASN A 61 -1.56 -10.33 -4.77
N ALA A 62 -2.54 -9.55 -4.32
CA ALA A 62 -3.73 -10.03 -3.64
C ALA A 62 -4.57 -11.01 -4.49
N SER A 63 -4.46 -10.97 -5.83
CA SER A 63 -5.11 -11.95 -6.71
C SER A 63 -4.63 -13.39 -6.47
N LEU A 64 -3.45 -13.57 -5.85
CA LEU A 64 -2.88 -14.86 -5.49
C LEU A 64 -3.39 -15.40 -4.16
N LEU A 65 -4.14 -14.60 -3.38
CA LEU A 65 -4.70 -15.03 -2.09
C LEU A 65 -5.94 -15.89 -2.30
N LYS A 66 -5.78 -17.19 -2.07
CA LYS A 66 -6.90 -18.11 -1.90
C LYS A 66 -7.44 -18.05 -0.47
N GLU A 67 -8.73 -18.34 -0.30
CA GLU A 67 -9.50 -18.05 0.93
C GLU A 67 -8.95 -18.65 2.23
N ASP A 68 -8.11 -19.67 2.15
CA ASP A 68 -7.57 -20.36 3.32
C ASP A 68 -6.14 -19.93 3.69
N ILE A 69 -5.42 -19.22 2.80
CA ILE A 69 -4.02 -18.86 3.08
C ILE A 69 -3.95 -17.90 4.25
N LEU A 70 -4.82 -16.89 4.36
CA LEU A 70 -4.71 -15.90 5.44
C LEU A 70 -5.06 -16.46 6.83
N LYS A 71 -5.93 -17.48 6.91
CA LYS A 71 -6.34 -18.08 8.20
C LYS A 71 -5.19 -18.84 8.87
N ASP A 72 -4.30 -19.41 8.06
CA ASP A 72 -3.17 -20.21 8.55
C ASP A 72 -2.03 -19.35 9.11
N PHE A 73 -2.07 -18.04 8.91
CA PHE A 73 -0.99 -17.13 9.29
C PHE A 73 -1.53 -16.03 10.20
N ASN A 74 -1.04 -15.97 11.43
CA ASN A 74 -1.33 -14.87 12.36
C ASN A 74 -0.51 -13.61 12.02
N LEU A 75 -0.64 -13.12 10.79
CA LEU A 75 0.06 -11.94 10.28
C LEU A 75 -0.83 -10.71 10.33
N GLU A 76 -0.23 -9.59 10.72
CA GLU A 76 -0.88 -8.29 10.53
C GLU A 76 -0.90 -7.99 9.03
N THR A 77 -2.11 -8.04 8.46
CA THR A 77 -2.31 -7.90 7.02
C THR A 77 -3.00 -6.58 6.72
N ILE A 78 -2.47 -5.86 5.74
CA ILE A 78 -3.11 -4.70 5.11
C ILE A 78 -3.40 -5.05 3.66
N LEU A 79 -4.65 -4.85 3.26
CA LEU A 79 -5.04 -4.83 1.85
C LEU A 79 -4.91 -3.39 1.34
N VAL A 80 -4.25 -3.20 0.21
CA VAL A 80 -4.25 -1.93 -0.52
C VAL A 80 -4.86 -2.15 -1.90
N LEU A 81 -5.82 -1.31 -2.24
CA LEU A 81 -6.32 -1.17 -3.60
C LEU A 81 -5.54 -0.06 -4.29
N CYS A 82 -5.03 -0.33 -5.48
CA CYS A 82 -4.34 0.63 -6.34
C CYS A 82 -5.04 0.63 -7.70
N ASP A 83 -5.73 1.73 -8.02
CA ASP A 83 -6.46 1.89 -9.29
C ASP A 83 -7.42 0.72 -9.56
N ALA A 84 -8.23 0.35 -8.57
CA ALA A 84 -9.26 -0.68 -8.71
C ALA A 84 -10.64 -0.01 -8.86
N GLU A 85 -11.34 -0.29 -9.96
CA GLU A 85 -12.69 0.25 -10.22
C GLU A 85 -13.78 -0.53 -9.47
N GLU A 86 -13.61 -1.85 -9.36
CA GLU A 86 -14.53 -2.74 -8.66
C GLU A 86 -13.75 -3.76 -7.85
N VAL A 87 -14.22 -4.05 -6.64
CA VAL A 87 -13.69 -5.12 -5.82
C VAL A 87 -14.82 -5.87 -5.14
N ASN A 88 -14.71 -7.19 -5.14
CA ASN A 88 -15.65 -8.06 -4.45
C ASN A 88 -15.67 -7.75 -2.94
N ALA A 89 -16.83 -7.36 -2.41
CA ALA A 89 -17.03 -7.05 -0.99
C ALA A 89 -16.59 -8.21 -0.08
N ASP A 90 -16.93 -9.46 -0.44
CA ASP A 90 -16.56 -10.66 0.31
C ASP A 90 -15.04 -10.85 0.39
N PHE A 91 -14.30 -10.36 -0.61
CA PHE A 91 -12.84 -10.38 -0.57
C PHE A 91 -12.30 -9.35 0.41
N ILE A 92 -12.84 -8.12 0.39
CA ILE A 92 -12.44 -7.05 1.31
C ILE A 92 -12.80 -7.40 2.77
N GLU A 93 -13.90 -8.14 3.00
CA GLU A 93 -14.31 -8.65 4.31
C GLU A 93 -13.28 -9.52 5.02
N LYS A 94 -12.33 -10.10 4.29
CA LYS A 94 -11.25 -10.91 4.88
C LYS A 94 -10.16 -10.09 5.57
N PHE A 95 -10.18 -8.76 5.42
CA PHE A 95 -9.13 -7.89 5.91
C PHE A 95 -9.65 -6.90 6.95
N ASN A 96 -8.92 -6.78 8.07
CA ASN A 96 -9.24 -5.83 9.14
C ASN A 96 -8.60 -4.45 8.93
N ASN A 97 -7.47 -4.39 8.23
CA ASN A 97 -6.80 -3.14 7.90
C ASN A 97 -6.78 -2.98 6.38
N ILE A 98 -7.31 -1.86 5.89
CA ILE A 98 -7.51 -1.67 4.45
C ILE A 98 -7.18 -0.23 4.06
N VAL A 99 -6.53 -0.08 2.91
CA VAL A 99 -6.29 1.19 2.25
C VAL A 99 -7.08 1.22 0.95
N LEU A 100 -7.96 2.23 0.81
CA LEU A 100 -8.92 2.32 -0.30
C LEU A 100 -8.94 3.72 -0.92
N PRO A 101 -9.26 3.85 -2.22
CA PRO A 101 -9.69 5.12 -2.77
C PRO A 101 -10.94 5.62 -2.05
N TYR A 102 -11.05 6.94 -1.84
CA TYR A 102 -12.21 7.55 -1.16
C TYR A 102 -13.54 7.32 -1.87
N SER A 103 -13.54 7.01 -3.17
CA SER A 103 -14.74 6.64 -3.93
C SER A 103 -15.45 5.40 -3.40
N PHE A 104 -14.77 4.57 -2.60
CA PHE A 104 -15.36 3.39 -1.95
C PHE A 104 -15.98 3.66 -0.58
N SER A 105 -15.91 4.90 -0.08
CA SER A 105 -16.37 5.26 1.27
C SER A 105 -17.86 4.98 1.51
N GLU A 106 -18.70 5.08 0.47
CA GLU A 106 -20.16 4.86 0.57
C GLU A 106 -20.57 3.38 0.42
N ASN A 107 -19.70 2.52 -0.13
CA ASN A 107 -20.08 1.18 -0.61
C ASN A 107 -19.77 0.03 0.35
N LEU A 108 -19.12 0.29 1.49
CA LEU A 108 -18.69 -0.76 2.41
C LEU A 108 -19.38 -0.60 3.77
N SER A 109 -19.86 -1.70 4.33
CA SER A 109 -20.18 -1.77 5.76
C SER A 109 -18.88 -1.84 6.57
N ILE A 110 -18.21 -0.69 6.72
CA ILE A 110 -16.84 -0.55 7.29
C ILE A 110 -16.83 -0.56 8.83
N LYS A 111 -17.97 -0.66 9.51
CA LYS A 111 -18.12 -0.31 10.94
C LYS A 111 -17.16 -1.02 11.93
N GLU A 112 -16.46 -2.07 11.54
CA GLU A 112 -15.52 -2.82 12.38
C GLU A 112 -14.09 -2.91 11.83
N LYS A 113 -13.77 -2.16 10.76
CA LYS A 113 -12.46 -2.24 10.09
C LYS A 113 -11.66 -0.95 10.25
N ASN A 114 -10.34 -1.09 10.32
CA ASN A 114 -9.40 0.03 10.25
C ASN A 114 -9.19 0.39 8.78
N VAL A 115 -9.92 1.38 8.30
CA VAL A 115 -9.80 1.84 6.91
C VAL A 115 -9.12 3.19 6.88
N LEU A 116 -8.16 3.32 5.95
CA LEU A 116 -7.53 4.59 5.62
C LEU A 116 -7.85 4.88 4.15
N PHE A 117 -8.46 6.03 3.90
CA PHE A 117 -8.83 6.47 2.57
C PHE A 117 -7.79 7.40 1.96
N TYR A 118 -7.57 7.25 0.65
CA TYR A 118 -6.78 8.20 -0.11
C TYR A 118 -7.57 8.82 -1.25
N SER A 119 -7.23 10.04 -1.65
CA SER A 119 -7.88 10.68 -2.79
C SER A 119 -7.06 11.81 -3.42
N ILE A 120 -7.14 11.92 -4.75
CA ILE A 120 -6.73 13.13 -5.48
C ILE A 120 -7.89 14.12 -5.70
N ASN A 121 -9.14 13.70 -5.41
CA ASN A 121 -10.36 14.44 -5.77
C ASN A 121 -11.18 14.89 -4.56
N SER A 122 -11.06 14.22 -3.42
CA SER A 122 -11.80 14.53 -2.19
C SER A 122 -10.87 14.99 -1.07
N ASN A 123 -11.25 16.07 -0.39
CA ASN A 123 -10.55 16.56 0.80
C ASN A 123 -10.94 15.83 2.09
N GLU A 124 -11.91 14.91 2.00
CA GLU A 124 -12.44 14.16 3.15
C GLU A 124 -11.66 12.84 3.38
N ALA A 125 -10.78 12.46 2.46
CA ALA A 125 -9.90 11.30 2.63
C ALA A 125 -8.79 11.58 3.65
N ASP A 126 -8.25 10.53 4.27
CA ASP A 126 -7.19 10.63 5.28
C ASP A 126 -5.85 11.10 4.68
N LEU A 127 -5.54 10.65 3.46
CA LEU A 127 -4.38 11.09 2.69
C LEU A 127 -4.81 11.67 1.35
N ILE A 128 -4.38 12.90 1.08
CA ILE A 128 -4.80 13.64 -0.12
C ILE A 128 -3.61 14.25 -0.86
N ALA A 129 -3.77 14.40 -2.17
CA ALA A 129 -2.88 15.21 -2.98
C ALA A 129 -3.57 16.54 -3.33
N LYS A 130 -2.89 17.66 -3.08
CA LYS A 130 -3.34 19.01 -3.44
C LYS A 130 -2.33 19.71 -4.32
N ASN A 131 -2.78 20.78 -4.96
CA ASN A 131 -1.93 21.67 -5.76
C ASN A 131 -1.11 20.90 -6.80
N ILE A 132 -1.75 19.90 -7.44
CA ILE A 132 -1.13 19.06 -8.46
C ILE A 132 -0.80 19.94 -9.66
N ASN A 133 0.49 20.12 -9.91
CA ASN A 133 1.03 20.98 -10.94
C ASN A 133 1.96 20.16 -11.86
N PRO A 134 1.44 19.67 -13.00
CA PRO A 134 2.26 19.05 -14.03
C PRO A 134 3.24 20.07 -14.63
N GLN A 135 4.51 19.69 -14.73
CA GLN A 135 5.59 20.45 -15.39
C GLN A 135 6.20 19.59 -16.50
N ASP A 136 7.21 20.09 -17.21
CA ASP A 136 7.78 19.37 -18.36
C ASP A 136 8.36 18.01 -17.96
N ASP A 137 9.22 17.96 -16.93
CA ASP A 137 9.98 16.79 -16.49
C ASP A 137 9.37 16.06 -15.28
N LYS A 138 8.43 16.68 -14.57
CA LYS A 138 7.89 16.18 -13.30
C LYS A 138 6.47 16.65 -13.04
N THR A 139 5.81 16.03 -12.07
CA THR A 139 4.58 16.52 -11.46
C THR A 139 4.89 16.93 -10.02
N VAL A 140 4.58 18.17 -9.67
CA VAL A 140 4.79 18.69 -8.31
C VAL A 140 3.44 18.76 -7.61
N PHE A 141 3.34 18.24 -6.39
CA PHE A 141 2.11 18.30 -5.61
C PHE A 141 2.42 18.33 -4.11
N GLU A 142 1.41 18.66 -3.31
CA GLU A 142 1.45 18.51 -1.85
C GLU A 142 0.74 17.22 -1.48
N LEU A 143 1.39 16.38 -0.70
CA LEU A 143 0.81 15.21 -0.07
C LEU A 143 0.50 15.58 1.39
N LEU A 144 -0.76 15.51 1.76
CA LEU A 144 -1.27 15.88 3.08
C LEU A 144 -1.86 14.66 3.75
N GLY A 145 -1.60 14.49 5.04
CA GLY A 145 -2.22 13.45 5.87
C GLY A 145 -1.52 13.34 7.21
N THR A 146 -2.21 12.81 8.22
CA THR A 146 -1.64 12.58 9.57
C THR A 146 -1.04 13.83 10.24
N GLY A 147 -1.57 15.03 9.93
CA GLY A 147 -1.04 16.29 10.45
C GLY A 147 0.27 16.77 9.82
N VAL A 148 0.73 16.13 8.74
CA VAL A 148 1.95 16.48 8.01
C VAL A 148 1.59 16.91 6.59
N ILE A 149 2.33 17.89 6.07
CA ILE A 149 2.26 18.36 4.69
C ILE A 149 3.65 18.19 4.06
N GLY A 150 3.73 17.42 2.99
CA GLY A 150 4.97 17.15 2.27
C GLY A 150 4.87 17.54 0.80
N ARG A 151 5.84 18.31 0.30
CA ARG A 151 5.92 18.58 -1.14
C ARG A 151 6.61 17.42 -1.86
N VAL A 152 5.97 16.90 -2.89
CA VAL A 152 6.48 15.82 -3.74
C VAL A 152 6.84 16.39 -5.11
N LYS A 153 7.99 15.97 -5.64
CA LYS A 153 8.45 16.21 -7.00
C LYS A 153 8.57 14.85 -7.70
N LEU A 154 7.49 14.40 -8.33
CA LEU A 154 7.43 13.09 -8.96
C LEU A 154 7.96 13.19 -10.39
N SER A 155 9.12 12.60 -10.67
CA SER A 155 9.66 12.56 -12.04
C SER A 155 8.71 11.86 -12.99
N LYS A 156 8.47 12.42 -14.18
CA LYS A 156 7.69 11.72 -15.21
C LYS A 156 8.38 10.46 -15.71
N SER A 157 9.70 10.36 -15.58
CA SER A 157 10.46 9.15 -15.93
C SER A 157 10.15 7.97 -15.01
N SER A 158 9.59 8.22 -13.82
CA SER A 158 9.19 7.16 -12.88
C SER A 158 7.99 6.35 -13.38
N GLN A 159 7.20 6.91 -14.31
CA GLN A 159 5.93 6.34 -14.80
C GLN A 159 4.88 6.08 -13.70
N LEU A 160 5.06 6.68 -12.51
CA LEU A 160 4.12 6.58 -11.41
C LEU A 160 3.06 7.68 -11.52
N SER A 161 1.81 7.34 -11.19
CA SER A 161 0.74 8.33 -11.04
C SER A 161 0.77 8.96 -9.64
N VAL A 162 0.18 10.15 -9.49
CA VAL A 162 -0.01 10.79 -8.17
C VAL A 162 -0.89 9.91 -7.28
N GLU A 163 -1.90 9.28 -7.86
CA GLU A 163 -2.83 8.39 -7.16
C GLU A 163 -2.14 7.14 -6.59
N LEU A 164 -1.29 6.48 -7.39
CA LEU A 164 -0.47 5.35 -6.94
C LEU A 164 0.46 5.76 -5.79
N VAL A 165 1.07 6.95 -5.87
CA VAL A 165 1.90 7.48 -4.79
C VAL A 165 1.10 7.68 -3.51
N LEU A 166 -0.15 8.16 -3.60
CA LEU A 166 -1.04 8.24 -2.44
C LEU A 166 -1.38 6.86 -1.88
N ALA A 167 -1.73 5.88 -2.71
CA ALA A 167 -2.07 4.52 -2.28
C ALA A 167 -0.91 3.87 -1.50
N VAL A 168 0.31 3.96 -2.05
CA VAL A 168 1.51 3.43 -1.40
C VAL A 168 1.84 4.20 -0.11
N SER A 169 1.76 5.54 -0.13
CA SER A 169 2.03 6.35 1.06
C SER A 169 1.05 6.04 2.18
N SER A 170 -0.23 5.87 1.85
CA SER A 170 -1.31 5.49 2.76
C SER A 170 -1.07 4.13 3.38
N THR A 171 -0.65 3.15 2.59
CA THR A 171 -0.26 1.82 3.06
C THR A 171 0.87 1.89 4.09
N LEU A 172 1.91 2.65 3.79
CA LEU A 172 3.07 2.78 4.68
C LEU A 172 2.71 3.51 5.98
N VAL A 173 1.89 4.56 5.89
CA VAL A 173 1.37 5.27 7.06
C VAL A 173 0.48 4.39 7.93
N ALA A 174 -0.41 3.59 7.34
CA ALA A 174 -1.23 2.61 8.06
C ALA A 174 -0.36 1.58 8.80
N MET A 175 0.83 1.30 8.29
CA MET A 175 1.84 0.45 8.93
C MET A 175 2.71 1.18 9.97
N GLY A 176 2.45 2.45 10.24
CA GLY A 176 3.23 3.27 11.16
C GLY A 176 4.60 3.70 10.63
N VAL A 177 4.85 3.61 9.32
CA VAL A 177 6.03 4.23 8.71
C VAL A 177 5.81 5.74 8.68
N PRO A 178 6.72 6.56 9.25
CA PRO A 178 6.54 8.00 9.27
C PRO A 178 6.48 8.58 7.85
N LEU A 179 5.50 9.46 7.59
CA LEU A 179 5.33 10.07 6.27
C LEU A 179 6.58 10.80 5.78
N ALA A 180 7.39 11.38 6.68
CA ALA A 180 8.67 11.99 6.33
C ALA A 180 9.66 11.02 5.65
N VAL A 181 9.70 9.75 6.09
CA VAL A 181 10.55 8.71 5.48
C VAL A 181 10.04 8.39 4.08
N VAL A 182 8.72 8.24 3.94
CA VAL A 182 8.05 7.98 2.67
C VAL A 182 8.34 9.09 1.65
N LEU A 183 8.15 10.34 2.05
CA LEU A 183 8.41 11.52 1.23
C LEU A 183 9.87 11.66 0.81
N ASN A 184 10.81 11.31 1.68
CA ASN A 184 12.24 11.36 1.36
C ASN A 184 12.57 10.41 0.20
N VAL A 185 12.06 9.18 0.23
CA VAL A 185 12.32 8.19 -0.82
C VAL A 185 11.59 8.56 -2.11
N ILE A 186 10.32 9.01 -2.04
CA ILE A 186 9.55 9.40 -3.23
C ILE A 186 10.23 10.55 -3.99
N ASN A 187 10.81 11.51 -3.27
CA ASN A 187 11.52 12.64 -3.89
C ASN A 187 12.88 12.26 -4.50
N GLN A 188 13.32 11.01 -4.39
CA GLN A 188 14.54 10.47 -4.99
C GLN A 188 14.25 9.52 -6.17
N LEU A 189 12.98 9.42 -6.60
CA LEU A 189 12.56 8.56 -7.70
C LEU A 189 12.83 9.18 -9.08
#